data_AF-A0A970P498-F1
#
_entry.id   AF-A0A970P498-F1
#
_cell.length_a   1.000
_cell.length_b   1.000
_cell.length_c   1.000
_cell.angle_alpha   90.00
_cell.angle_beta   90.00
_cell.angle_gamma   90.00
#
_symmetry.space_group_name_H-M   'P 1'
#
loop_
_entity.id
_entity.type
_entity.pdbx_description
1 polymer ?
#
loop_
_entity_poly.entity_id
_entity_poly.type
_entity_poly.pdbx_seq_one_letter_code
_entity_poly.pdbx_strand_id
1 'polypeptide(L)'
;MIIGYSDPAFRFSIDNKFTYRNWTLSVFLNSIMGNDKYYLGADDLASFNTFNDTMWDSINFPEGMDFWLPENPEARYQRLGGRISGITTRRYIPRSFVRLQDVNLSYNFNSE
;
A
#
# COMPACT_ATOMS: atom_id res chain seq x y z
N MET A 1 -5.52 -22.94 6.10
CA MET A 1 -5.36 -21.51 5.73
C MET A 1 -4.02 -21.06 6.27
N ILE A 2 -3.14 -20.53 5.41
CA ILE A 2 -1.83 -20.02 5.84
C ILE A 2 -1.97 -18.52 6.04
N ILE A 3 -1.70 -18.05 7.26
CA ILE A 3 -1.68 -16.63 7.57
C ILE A 3 -0.49 -15.95 6.88
N GLY A 4 -0.71 -14.78 6.27
CA GLY A 4 0.36 -14.01 5.64
C GLY A 4 0.90 -14.60 4.33
N TYR A 5 0.05 -15.27 3.54
CA TYR A 5 0.45 -15.80 2.23
C TYR A 5 0.88 -14.67 1.28
N SER A 6 2.17 -14.63 0.96
CA SER A 6 2.79 -13.52 0.23
C SER A 6 2.68 -13.63 -1.29
N ASP A 7 2.33 -14.79 -1.83
CA ASP A 7 2.22 -14.95 -3.28
C ASP A 7 0.94 -14.29 -3.79
N PRO A 8 1.01 -13.59 -4.93
CA PRO A 8 -0.16 -12.96 -5.51
C PRO A 8 -1.09 -13.95 -6.20
N ALA A 9 -2.37 -13.59 -6.25
CA ALA A 9 -3.37 -14.36 -6.97
C ALA A 9 -3.14 -14.28 -8.49
N PHE A 10 -2.80 -13.09 -9.00
CA PHE A 10 -2.41 -12.88 -10.38
C PHE A 10 -1.57 -11.62 -10.56
N ARG A 11 -0.89 -11.53 -11.70
CA ARG A 11 -0.10 -10.37 -12.14
C ARG A 11 -0.46 -10.05 -13.58
N PHE A 12 -0.59 -8.78 -13.90
CA PHE A 12 -0.80 -8.35 -15.28
C PHE A 12 -0.09 -7.03 -15.56
N SER A 13 0.22 -6.82 -16.83
CA SER A 13 0.79 -5.58 -17.32
C SER A 13 0.12 -5.21 -18.65
N ILE A 14 -0.12 -3.92 -18.87
CA ILE A 14 -0.76 -3.40 -20.08
C ILE A 14 0.13 -2.29 -20.63
N ASP A 15 0.60 -2.48 -21.85
CA ASP A 15 1.27 -1.44 -22.63
C ASP A 15 0.27 -0.83 -23.61
N ASN A 16 0.08 0.48 -23.53
CA ASN A 16 -0.84 1.22 -24.39
C ASN A 16 -0.03 2.20 -25.22
N LYS A 17 -0.15 2.12 -26.54
CA LYS A 17 0.50 3.04 -27.47
C LYS A 17 -0.55 3.76 -28.32
N PHE A 18 -0.63 5.07 -28.15
CA PHE A 18 -1.50 5.96 -28.91
C PHE A 18 -0.64 6.76 -29.88
N THR A 19 -0.92 6.66 -31.17
CA THR A 19 -0.26 7.47 -32.20
C THR A 19 -1.30 8.37 -32.85
N TYR A 20 -1.05 9.68 -32.81
CA TYR A 20 -1.89 10.67 -33.47
C TYR A 20 -1.01 11.69 -34.18
N ARG A 21 -1.08 11.72 -35.52
CA ARG A 21 -0.18 12.49 -36.38
C ARG A 21 1.28 12.17 -36.04
N ASN A 22 2.06 13.19 -35.72
CA ASN A 22 3.46 13.10 -35.35
C ASN A 22 3.68 12.85 -33.85
N TRP A 23 2.60 12.77 -33.05
CA TRP A 23 2.68 12.47 -31.63
C TRP A 23 2.52 10.97 -31.36
N THR A 24 3.32 10.45 -30.45
CA THR A 24 3.17 9.12 -29.88
C THR A 24 3.16 9.24 -28.36
N LEU A 25 2.11 8.73 -27.73
CA LEU A 25 2.00 8.56 -26.29
C LEU A 25 2.03 7.07 -25.98
N SER A 26 2.99 6.64 -25.17
CA SER A 26 3.06 5.28 -24.63
C SER A 26 2.86 5.33 -23.12
N VAL A 27 1.95 4.49 -22.62
CA VAL A 27 1.58 4.39 -21.21
C VAL A 27 1.67 2.93 -20.78
N PHE A 28 2.55 2.64 -19.83
CA PHE A 28 2.75 1.31 -19.28
C PHE A 28 2.17 1.20 -17.87
N LEU A 29 1.21 0.30 -17.71
CA LEU A 29 0.58 -0.03 -16.44
C LEU A 29 1.04 -1.40 -15.98
N ASN A 30 1.39 -1.52 -14.70
CA ASN A 30 1.76 -2.79 -14.08
C ASN A 30 0.95 -3.01 -12.81
N SER A 31 0.53 -4.26 -12.58
CA SER A 31 -0.30 -4.61 -11.44
C SER A 31 0.04 -5.97 -10.87
N ILE A 32 -0.04 -6.04 -9.54
CA ILE A 32 -0.01 -7.28 -8.77
C ILE A 32 -1.28 -7.29 -7.92
N MET A 33 -2.10 -8.33 -8.10
CA MET A 33 -3.39 -8.46 -7.45
C MET A 33 -3.40 -9.67 -6.52
N GLY A 34 -3.90 -9.45 -5.31
CA GLY A 34 -4.27 -10.45 -4.33
C GLY A 34 -5.67 -10.19 -3.77
N ASN A 35 -5.94 -10.73 -2.58
CA ASN A 35 -7.19 -10.57 -1.84
C ASN A 35 -6.94 -10.82 -0.34
N ASP A 36 -7.99 -11.00 0.46
CA ASP A 36 -7.86 -11.24 1.91
C ASP A 36 -7.12 -12.54 2.29
N LYS A 37 -6.76 -13.37 1.30
CA LYS A 37 -6.03 -14.63 1.47
C LYS A 37 -4.72 -14.69 0.67
N TYR A 38 -4.49 -13.77 -0.25
CA TYR A 38 -3.36 -13.80 -1.20
C TYR A 38 -2.71 -12.42 -1.30
N TYR A 39 -1.40 -12.40 -1.55
CA TYR A 39 -0.61 -11.16 -1.59
C TYR A 39 -0.71 -10.33 -0.29
N LEU A 40 -0.63 -11.03 0.84
CA LEU A 40 -0.63 -10.42 2.15
C LEU A 40 0.81 -10.07 2.53
N GLY A 41 1.00 -8.91 3.16
CA GLY A 41 2.27 -8.58 3.81
C GLY A 41 2.04 -7.92 5.15
N ALA A 42 3.10 -7.78 5.94
CA ALA A 42 3.00 -7.20 7.27
C ALA A 42 2.35 -5.81 7.21
N ASP A 43 1.55 -5.47 8.21
CA ASP A 43 1.10 -4.10 8.38
C ASP A 43 2.29 -3.25 8.85
N ASP A 44 2.94 -2.55 7.92
CA ASP A 44 4.12 -1.74 8.23
C ASP A 44 3.75 -0.56 9.15
N LEU A 45 2.50 -0.10 9.12
CA LEU A 45 1.99 0.91 10.02
C LEU A 45 1.77 0.37 11.44
N ALA A 46 1.72 -0.96 11.61
CA ALA A 46 1.65 -1.53 12.94
C ALA A 46 2.92 -1.29 13.77
N SER A 47 4.04 -0.91 13.13
CA SER A 47 5.26 -0.45 13.82
C SER A 47 5.07 0.85 14.60
N PHE A 48 4.08 1.67 14.23
CA PHE A 48 3.67 2.87 14.97
C PHE A 48 2.70 2.55 16.13
N ASN A 49 2.37 1.28 16.39
CA ASN A 49 1.71 0.97 17.66
C ASN A 49 2.71 1.20 18.80
N THR A 50 2.37 2.11 19.70
CA THR A 50 3.21 2.48 20.84
C THR A 50 3.44 1.24 21.72
N PHE A 51 4.66 0.70 21.71
CA PHE A 51 5.02 -0.46 22.54
C PHE A 51 5.24 -0.08 24.01
N ASN A 52 5.28 1.22 24.34
CA ASN A 52 5.40 1.72 25.70
C ASN A 52 4.81 3.13 25.87
N ASP A 53 4.71 3.59 27.12
CA ASP A 53 4.16 4.90 27.53
C ASP A 53 5.00 6.11 27.06
N THR A 54 6.16 5.91 26.44
CA THR A 54 7.12 6.99 26.09
C THR A 54 7.38 7.11 24.58
N MET A 55 6.67 6.35 23.74
CA MET A 55 6.79 6.43 22.28
C MET A 55 5.78 7.40 21.66
N TRP A 56 4.67 7.69 22.34
CA TRP A 56 3.60 8.52 21.78
C TRP A 56 3.95 10.02 21.76
N ASP A 57 4.84 10.45 22.64
CA ASP A 57 5.33 11.83 22.79
C ASP A 57 6.66 12.07 22.04
N SER A 58 7.32 11.01 21.58
CA SER A 58 8.64 11.07 20.92
C SER A 58 8.63 10.70 19.44
N ILE A 59 7.48 10.32 18.86
CA ILE A 59 7.34 9.90 17.46
C ILE A 59 6.21 10.68 16.78
N ASN A 60 6.45 11.14 15.55
CA ASN A 60 5.40 11.69 14.71
C ASN A 60 4.59 10.57 14.06
N PHE A 61 3.28 10.62 14.23
CA PHE A 61 2.36 9.72 13.55
C PHE A 61 1.91 10.33 12.21
N PRO A 62 1.70 9.49 11.18
CA PRO A 62 0.99 9.93 9.98
C PRO A 62 -0.37 10.54 10.34
N GLU A 63 -0.76 11.58 9.63
CA GLU A 63 -2.09 12.16 9.79
C GLU A 63 -3.17 11.17 9.36
N GLY A 64 -4.31 11.16 10.05
CA GLY A 64 -5.45 10.32 9.69
C GLY A 64 -5.32 8.84 10.08
N MET A 65 -4.40 8.49 10.97
CA MET A 65 -4.34 7.13 11.52
C MET A 65 -5.58 6.82 12.36
N ASP A 66 -6.17 5.66 12.09
CA ASP A 66 -7.40 5.17 12.71
C ASP A 66 -7.12 4.48 14.05
N PHE A 67 -6.86 5.29 15.07
CA PHE A 67 -6.61 4.82 16.43
C PHE A 67 -7.91 4.66 17.23
N TRP A 68 -7.90 3.70 18.15
CA TRP A 68 -8.99 3.48 19.08
C TRP A 68 -9.19 4.68 20.00
N LEU A 69 -10.43 5.13 20.07
CA LEU A 69 -10.93 6.17 20.97
C LEU A 69 -12.28 5.71 21.53
N PRO A 70 -12.74 6.23 22.68
CA PRO A 70 -14.10 5.95 23.17
C PRO A 70 -15.19 6.23 22.13
N GLU A 71 -14.98 7.22 21.27
CA GLU A 71 -15.86 7.61 20.18
C GLU A 71 -15.64 6.78 18.90
N ASN A 72 -14.53 6.03 18.82
CA ASN A 72 -14.14 5.19 17.68
C ASN A 72 -13.70 3.78 18.16
N PRO A 73 -14.63 2.94 18.62
CA PRO A 73 -14.32 1.64 19.21
C PRO A 73 -13.90 0.57 18.18
N GLU A 74 -14.28 0.73 16.91
CA GLU A 74 -14.00 -0.21 15.81
C GLU A 74 -12.70 0.13 15.05
N ALA A 75 -11.82 0.90 15.67
CA ALA A 75 -10.60 1.39 15.04
C ALA A 75 -9.62 0.26 14.67
N ARG A 76 -8.92 0.45 13.55
CA ARG A 76 -7.88 -0.48 13.06
C ARG A 76 -6.68 -0.57 14.00
N TYR A 77 -6.27 0.54 14.61
CA TYR A 77 -5.11 0.61 15.50
C TYR A 77 -5.53 0.79 16.95
N GLN A 78 -4.73 0.27 17.87
CA GLN A 78 -5.03 0.35 19.30
C GLN A 78 -4.86 1.79 19.83
N ARG A 79 -5.31 2.04 21.06
CA ARG A 79 -5.11 3.33 21.72
C ARG A 79 -3.62 3.69 21.81
N LEU A 80 -3.29 4.95 21.53
CA LEU A 80 -1.98 5.51 21.82
C LEU A 80 -1.65 5.43 23.32
N GLY A 81 -0.43 5.05 23.65
CA GLY A 81 0.03 4.92 25.05
C GLY A 81 -0.67 3.78 25.82
N GLY A 82 -1.23 2.80 25.13
CA GLY A 82 -1.75 1.57 25.75
C GLY A 82 -0.63 0.59 26.05
N ARG A 83 -0.55 0.08 27.29
CA ARG A 83 0.35 -1.03 27.64
C ARG A 83 -0.24 -2.35 27.17
N ILE A 84 0.29 -2.91 26.10
CA ILE A 84 0.00 -4.29 25.71
C ILE A 84 0.90 -5.21 26.53
N SER A 85 0.31 -6.05 27.38
CA SER A 85 1.03 -7.14 28.06
C SER A 85 0.75 -8.45 27.32
N GLY A 86 1.79 -9.14 26.84
CA GLY A 86 1.67 -10.46 26.19
C GLY A 86 2.29 -10.57 24.79
N ILE A 87 2.04 -11.69 24.11
CA ILE A 87 2.50 -11.95 22.74
C ILE A 87 1.65 -11.12 21.77
N THR A 88 2.30 -10.26 21.00
CA THR A 88 1.65 -9.51 19.92
C THR A 88 1.69 -10.30 18.62
N THR A 89 0.54 -10.52 17.99
CA THR A 89 0.48 -11.19 16.69
C THR A 89 0.77 -10.19 15.57
N ARG A 90 1.54 -10.62 14.57
CA ARG A 90 1.81 -9.80 13.38
C ARG A 90 0.54 -9.72 12.53
N ARG A 91 0.10 -8.49 12.24
CA ARG A 91 -1.04 -8.24 11.34
C ARG A 91 -0.57 -8.28 9.89
N TYR A 92 -1.41 -8.86 9.04
CA TYR A 92 -1.17 -8.96 7.61
C TYR A 92 -2.28 -8.24 6.85
N ILE A 93 -1.89 -7.45 5.86
CA ILE A 93 -2.80 -6.64 5.05
C ILE A 93 -2.62 -6.96 3.56
N PRO A 94 -3.69 -6.88 2.76
CA PRO A 94 -3.58 -6.99 1.31
C PRO A 94 -2.66 -5.91 0.75
N ARG A 95 -1.78 -6.29 -0.19
CA ARG A 95 -0.81 -5.38 -0.82
C ARG A 95 -1.08 -5.14 -2.31
N SER A 96 -2.27 -5.47 -2.79
CA SER A 96 -2.66 -5.32 -4.19
C SER A 96 -2.45 -3.89 -4.68
N PHE A 97 -1.88 -3.74 -5.87
CA PHE A 97 -1.68 -2.42 -6.47
C PHE A 97 -1.84 -2.45 -7.99
N VAL A 98 -2.16 -1.27 -8.53
CA VAL A 98 -1.97 -0.91 -9.92
C VAL A 98 -1.09 0.32 -9.92
N ARG A 99 0.00 0.30 -10.68
CA ARG A 99 0.91 1.43 -10.81
C ARG A 99 1.08 1.82 -12.27
N LEU A 100 1.15 3.13 -12.47
CA LEU A 100 1.67 3.71 -13.69
C LEU A 100 3.19 3.62 -13.63
N GLN A 101 3.76 2.78 -14.48
CA GLN A 101 5.18 2.46 -14.44
C GLN A 101 5.98 3.36 -15.37
N ASP A 102 5.50 3.58 -16.60
CA ASP A 102 6.16 4.47 -17.56
C ASP A 102 5.13 5.29 -18.35
N VAL A 103 5.48 6.55 -18.62
CA VAL A 103 4.76 7.44 -19.55
C VAL A 103 5.76 8.09 -20.47
N ASN A 104 5.63 7.84 -21.76
CA ASN A 104 6.48 8.41 -22.79
C ASN A 104 5.64 9.21 -23.77
N LEU A 105 5.90 10.51 -23.90
CA LEU A 105 5.36 11.35 -24.95
C LEU A 105 6.47 11.71 -25.91
N SER A 106 6.27 11.43 -27.19
CA SER A 106 7.25 11.67 -28.24
C SER A 106 6.60 12.41 -29.40
N TYR A 107 7.36 13.30 -30.04
CA TYR A 107 6.98 13.99 -31.26
C TYR A 107 8.01 13.74 -32.34
N ASN A 108 7.55 13.33 -33.52
CA ASN A 108 8.41 13.12 -34.69
C ASN A 108 8.45 14.41 -35.52
N PHE A 109 9.62 15.02 -35.66
CA PHE A 109 9.82 16.12 -36.59
C PHE A 109 9.98 15.54 -38.01
N ASN A 110 9.05 15.87 -38.91
CA ASN A 110 9.23 15.56 -40.32
C ASN A 110 10.50 16.28 -40.80
N SER A 111 11.50 15.52 -41.24
CA SER A 111 12.65 16.05 -41.94
C SER A 111 12.24 16.32 -43.39
N GLU A 112 12.02 17.59 -43.72
CA GLU A 112 12.26 18.06 -45.09
C GLU A 112 13.76 18.22 -45.35
#